data_AF-A0A124E221-F1
#
_entry.id   AF-A0A124E221-F1
#
_cell.length_a   1.000
_cell.length_b   1.000
_cell.length_c   1.000
_cell.angle_alpha   90.00
_cell.angle_beta   90.00
_cell.angle_gamma   90.00
#
_symmetry.space_group_name_H-M   'P 1'
#
loop_
_entity.id
_entity.type
_entity.pdbx_description
1 polymer ?
#
loop_
_entity_poly.entity_id
_entity_poly.type
_entity_poly.pdbx_seq_one_letter_code
_entity_poly.pdbx_strand_id
1 'polypeptide(L)'
;HPIMKNPTPENNAPGRRIAKERGVGLIDWVIAGGESGRGARPMNPRWARSLRDQCVAAGGPFFLKQWGEWGPAPWKIDRDPDEFTLDYKARAEALGASHAFTGGLYTDDHGDWVENFMELSHKPWSVGRAPEAPSLAEGMKRWGKKAAGRELDGRTWDQVPEPLTV
;
A
#
# COMPACT_ATOMS: atom_id res chain seq x y z
N HIS A 1 5.72 25.08 -13.64
CA HIS A 1 5.12 24.51 -12.42
C HIS A 1 3.68 24.99 -12.27
N PRO A 2 2.66 24.11 -12.27
CA PRO A 2 1.35 24.49 -11.76
C PRO A 2 1.34 24.37 -10.23
N ILE A 3 0.85 25.41 -9.58
CA ILE A 3 0.72 25.55 -8.13
C ILE A 3 -0.51 24.73 -7.70
N MET A 4 -0.32 23.70 -6.87
CA MET A 4 -1.44 23.01 -6.22
C MET A 4 -2.15 23.99 -5.30
N LYS A 5 -3.40 24.34 -5.62
CA LYS A 5 -4.27 25.10 -4.70
C LYS A 5 -4.75 24.15 -3.60
N ASN A 6 -4.64 24.59 -2.34
CA ASN A 6 -5.19 23.86 -1.20
C ASN A 6 -6.70 23.68 -1.35
N PRO A 7 -7.26 22.49 -1.04
CA PRO A 7 -8.69 22.24 -1.16
C PRO A 7 -9.48 23.07 -0.12
N THR A 8 -10.55 23.74 -0.57
CA THR A 8 -11.47 24.54 0.25
C THR A 8 -12.65 23.71 0.76
N PRO A 9 -13.35 24.15 1.83
CA PRO A 9 -14.40 23.38 2.51
C PRO A 9 -15.66 23.06 1.67
N GLU A 10 -15.79 23.67 0.49
CA GLU A 10 -16.93 23.49 -0.42
C GLU A 10 -16.90 22.17 -1.20
N ASN A 11 -15.83 21.38 -1.11
CA ASN A 11 -15.72 20.06 -1.77
C ASN A 11 -16.47 18.93 -1.05
N ASN A 12 -17.18 19.21 0.05
CA ASN A 12 -17.93 18.23 0.84
C ASN A 12 -19.41 18.06 0.45
N ALA A 13 -19.82 18.47 -0.75
CA ALA A 13 -21.16 18.17 -1.24
C ALA A 13 -21.23 16.76 -1.83
N PRO A 14 -22.03 15.82 -1.29
CA PRO A 14 -22.27 14.54 -1.94
C PRO A 14 -23.13 14.78 -3.19
N GLY A 15 -22.65 14.35 -4.36
CA GLY A 15 -23.51 14.17 -5.53
C GLY A 15 -23.26 15.03 -6.77
N ARG A 16 -22.03 15.44 -7.09
CA ARG A 16 -21.79 15.95 -8.45
C ARG A 16 -21.64 14.79 -9.44
N ARG A 17 -22.76 14.40 -10.05
CA ARG A 17 -22.77 13.65 -11.31
C ARG A 17 -21.86 14.36 -12.30
N ILE A 18 -20.76 13.73 -12.67
CA ILE A 18 -19.91 14.22 -13.75
C ILE A 18 -20.61 13.75 -15.04
N ALA A 19 -21.19 14.67 -15.80
CA ALA A 19 -21.99 14.34 -16.97
C ALA A 19 -21.10 13.83 -18.12
N LYS A 20 -21.43 12.66 -18.68
CA LYS A 20 -20.92 12.18 -19.99
C LYS A 20 -21.55 13.01 -21.11
N GLU A 21 -20.99 14.17 -21.45
CA GLU A 21 -21.44 14.91 -22.64
C GLU A 21 -20.63 14.62 -23.90
N ARG A 22 -19.47 13.95 -23.84
CA ARG A 22 -18.67 13.63 -25.03
C ARG A 22 -17.86 12.33 -24.89
N GLY A 23 -18.41 11.21 -25.38
CA GLY A 23 -17.67 10.08 -25.99
C GLY A 23 -16.57 9.31 -25.22
N VAL A 24 -16.11 9.76 -24.05
CA VAL A 24 -15.15 9.05 -23.18
C VAL A 24 -15.74 8.98 -21.78
N GLY A 25 -15.97 7.77 -21.29
CA GLY A 25 -16.62 7.56 -20.01
C GLY A 25 -15.72 7.90 -18.82
N LEU A 26 -16.36 8.39 -17.76
CA LEU A 26 -15.74 8.56 -16.45
C LEU A 26 -15.52 7.19 -15.82
N ILE A 27 -14.54 7.08 -14.91
CA ILE A 27 -14.26 5.84 -14.18
C ILE A 27 -15.30 5.71 -13.07
N ASP A 28 -16.19 4.73 -13.20
CA ASP A 28 -17.27 4.49 -12.23
C ASP A 28 -16.79 3.67 -11.01
N TRP A 29 -15.69 2.92 -11.12
CA TRP A 29 -15.18 2.08 -10.05
C TRP A 29 -13.68 1.82 -10.19
N VAL A 30 -12.95 1.93 -9.09
CA VAL A 30 -11.54 1.51 -9.03
C VAL A 30 -11.42 0.31 -8.09
N ILE A 31 -10.87 -0.79 -8.63
CA ILE A 31 -10.51 -1.98 -7.87
C ILE A 31 -8.99 -2.13 -7.87
N ALA A 32 -8.39 -2.18 -6.68
CA ALA A 32 -6.98 -2.50 -6.51
C ALA A 32 -6.80 -3.93 -5.98
N GLY A 33 -5.68 -4.55 -6.32
CA GLY A 33 -5.26 -5.80 -5.70
C GLY A 33 -3.89 -6.27 -6.17
N GLY A 34 -3.19 -6.98 -5.30
CA GLY A 34 -1.88 -7.54 -5.61
C GLY A 34 -1.93 -8.92 -6.27
N GLU A 35 -0.78 -9.34 -6.80
CA GLU A 35 -0.63 -10.57 -7.56
C GLU A 35 -0.82 -11.83 -6.70
N SER A 36 -1.36 -12.89 -7.29
CA SER A 36 -1.58 -14.19 -6.65
C SER A 36 -0.77 -15.31 -7.32
N GLY A 37 -0.43 -16.38 -6.59
CA GLY A 37 0.21 -17.57 -7.15
C GLY A 37 1.75 -17.59 -7.08
N ARG A 38 2.35 -18.60 -7.72
CA ARG A 38 3.81 -18.80 -7.71
C ARG A 38 4.49 -17.65 -8.45
N GLY A 39 5.42 -16.98 -7.79
CA GLY A 39 6.12 -15.83 -8.37
C GLY A 39 5.37 -14.50 -8.28
N ALA A 40 4.25 -14.41 -7.56
CA ALA A 40 3.57 -13.15 -7.29
C ALA A 40 4.55 -12.10 -6.75
N ARG A 41 4.49 -10.89 -7.29
CA ARG A 41 5.29 -9.75 -6.84
C ARG A 41 4.58 -8.99 -5.70
N PRO A 42 5.32 -8.43 -4.74
CA PRO A 42 4.73 -7.54 -3.75
C PRO A 42 4.22 -6.27 -4.43
N MET A 43 3.03 -5.81 -4.02
CA MET A 43 2.47 -4.53 -4.44
C MET A 43 2.98 -3.43 -3.49
N ASN A 44 3.42 -2.29 -4.03
CA ASN A 44 3.78 -1.14 -3.21
C ASN A 44 2.52 -0.59 -2.52
N PRO A 45 2.47 -0.51 -1.18
CA PRO A 45 1.31 0.03 -0.46
C PRO A 45 0.92 1.44 -0.86
N ARG A 46 1.89 2.29 -1.25
CA ARG A 46 1.65 3.66 -1.69
C ARG A 46 0.80 3.74 -2.94
N TRP A 47 0.85 2.74 -3.82
CA TRP A 47 0.00 2.70 -5.01
C TRP A 47 -1.47 2.52 -4.65
N ALA A 48 -1.76 1.60 -3.73
CA ALA A 48 -3.13 1.40 -3.23
C ALA A 48 -3.65 2.65 -2.51
N ARG A 49 -2.81 3.32 -1.70
CA ARG A 49 -3.18 4.60 -1.06
C ARG A 49 -3.41 5.72 -2.06
N SER A 50 -2.54 5.86 -3.06
CA SER A 50 -2.68 6.88 -4.09
C SER A 50 -3.98 6.71 -4.88
N LEU A 51 -4.32 5.47 -5.29
CA LEU A 51 -5.59 5.18 -5.96
C LEU A 51 -6.78 5.50 -5.07
N ARG A 52 -6.74 5.08 -3.81
CA ARG A 52 -7.76 5.40 -2.81
C ARG A 52 -7.94 6.91 -2.66
N ASP A 53 -6.85 7.65 -2.48
CA ASP A 53 -6.90 9.10 -2.24
C ASP A 53 -7.44 9.85 -3.47
N GLN A 54 -7.08 9.42 -4.67
CA GLN A 54 -7.66 9.94 -5.92
C GLN A 54 -9.16 9.67 -6.02
N CYS A 55 -9.61 8.46 -5.65
CA CYS A 55 -11.04 8.11 -5.64
C CYS A 55 -11.80 8.94 -4.61
N VAL A 56 -11.29 9.06 -3.40
CA VAL A 56 -11.88 9.89 -2.34
C VAL A 56 -11.97 11.35 -2.79
N ALA A 57 -10.90 11.90 -3.38
CA ALA A 57 -10.90 13.28 -3.88
C ALA A 57 -11.89 13.49 -5.05
N ALA A 58 -12.11 12.48 -5.88
CA ALA A 58 -13.06 12.52 -6.99
C ALA A 58 -14.50 12.17 -6.58
N GLY A 59 -14.74 11.73 -5.34
CA GLY A 59 -16.02 11.19 -4.90
C GLY A 59 -16.39 9.84 -5.55
N GLY A 60 -15.41 9.10 -6.06
CA GLY A 60 -15.60 7.80 -6.71
C GLY A 60 -15.36 6.61 -5.75
N PRO A 61 -15.98 5.44 -6.01
CA PRO A 61 -15.83 4.27 -5.15
C PRO A 61 -14.48 3.58 -5.35
N PHE A 62 -13.82 3.24 -4.24
CA PHE A 62 -12.59 2.46 -4.19
C PHE A 62 -12.78 1.12 -3.46
N PHE A 63 -12.34 0.05 -4.10
CA PHE A 63 -12.35 -1.30 -3.54
C PHE A 63 -10.94 -1.91 -3.52
N LEU A 64 -10.42 -2.22 -2.34
CA LEU A 64 -9.23 -3.08 -2.23
C LEU A 64 -9.68 -4.53 -2.14
N LYS A 65 -9.45 -5.29 -3.21
CA LYS A 65 -9.84 -6.70 -3.25
C LYS A 65 -9.03 -7.51 -2.24
N GLN A 66 -7.71 -7.46 -2.35
CA GLN A 66 -6.75 -8.10 -1.43
C GLN A 66 -5.32 -7.72 -1.83
N TRP A 67 -4.36 -7.96 -0.93
CA TRP A 67 -2.94 -7.75 -1.22
C TRP A 67 -2.27 -8.80 -2.11
N GLY A 68 -2.91 -9.95 -2.36
CA GLY A 68 -2.31 -11.05 -3.11
C GLY A 68 -1.50 -11.98 -2.21
N GLU A 69 -0.37 -12.52 -2.68
CA GLU A 69 0.49 -13.40 -1.86
C GLU A 69 1.34 -12.64 -0.83
N TRP A 70 1.52 -11.34 -1.05
CA TRP A 70 2.29 -10.44 -0.20
C TRP A 70 1.36 -9.54 0.56
N GLY A 71 1.78 -9.05 1.72
CA GLY A 71 1.04 -8.04 2.48
C GLY A 71 1.97 -7.27 3.42
N PRO A 72 1.46 -6.20 4.05
CA PRO A 72 2.24 -5.37 4.97
C PRO A 72 2.89 -6.22 6.07
N ALA A 73 4.10 -5.86 6.44
CA ALA A 73 4.84 -6.48 7.52
C ALA A 73 5.69 -5.44 8.25
N PRO A 74 5.85 -5.56 9.58
CA PRO A 74 6.76 -4.70 10.33
C PRO A 74 8.19 -4.81 9.77
N TRP A 75 8.83 -3.65 9.60
CA TRP A 75 10.23 -3.55 9.19
C TRP A 75 11.15 -4.28 10.16
N LYS A 76 10.92 -4.08 11.47
CA LYS A 76 11.68 -4.64 12.57
C LYS A 76 10.72 -5.28 13.56
N ILE A 77 11.16 -6.41 14.12
CA ILE A 77 10.54 -7.04 15.28
C ILE A 77 11.52 -6.86 16.43
N ASP A 78 11.11 -6.13 17.46
CA ASP A 78 11.89 -5.97 18.69
C ASP A 78 11.91 -7.27 19.49
N ARG A 79 13.09 -7.56 20.05
CA ARG A 79 13.30 -8.70 20.93
C ARG A 79 12.86 -8.33 22.33
N ASP A 80 12.04 -9.18 22.95
CA ASP A 80 11.72 -9.00 24.36
C ASP A 80 12.93 -9.42 25.23
N PRO A 81 13.22 -8.70 26.34
CA PRO A 81 14.41 -8.97 27.16
C PRO A 81 14.52 -10.42 27.63
N ASP A 82 13.38 -11.03 27.98
CA ASP A 82 13.29 -12.38 28.53
C ASP A 82 13.02 -13.45 27.45
N GLU A 83 12.89 -13.07 26.18
CA GLU A 83 12.59 -14.01 25.10
C GLU A 83 13.83 -14.82 24.72
N PHE A 84 13.64 -16.14 24.65
CA PHE A 84 14.69 -17.04 24.22
C PHE A 84 15.09 -16.74 22.77
N THR A 85 16.39 -16.84 22.47
CA THR A 85 16.92 -16.41 21.17
C THR A 85 16.28 -17.16 20.00
N LEU A 86 15.96 -18.45 20.14
CA LEU A 86 15.30 -19.19 19.07
C LEU A 86 13.86 -18.74 18.84
N ASP A 87 13.13 -18.41 19.91
CA ASP A 87 11.74 -17.94 19.83
C ASP A 87 11.67 -16.57 19.15
N TYR A 88 12.57 -15.66 19.53
CA TYR A 88 12.74 -14.38 18.87
C TYR A 88 12.96 -14.54 17.35
N LYS A 89 13.89 -15.41 16.97
CA LYS A 89 14.21 -15.64 15.55
C LYS A 89 13.01 -16.21 14.80
N ALA A 90 12.31 -17.18 15.38
CA ALA A 90 11.14 -17.78 14.77
C ALA A 90 10.01 -16.75 14.60
N ARG A 91 9.76 -15.91 15.61
CA ARG A 91 8.76 -14.83 15.54
C ARG A 91 9.13 -13.75 14.53
N ALA A 92 10.38 -13.32 14.51
CA ALA A 92 10.88 -12.36 13.53
C ALA A 92 10.84 -12.92 12.10
N GLU A 93 11.17 -14.20 11.90
CA GLU A 93 10.97 -14.87 10.61
C GLU A 93 9.49 -14.98 10.24
N ALA A 94 8.60 -15.22 11.20
CA ALA A 94 7.17 -15.33 10.95
C ALA A 94 6.50 -13.98 10.63
N LEU A 95 6.97 -12.88 11.23
CA LEU A 95 6.27 -11.60 11.19
C LEU A 95 6.99 -10.49 10.42
N GLY A 96 8.32 -10.52 10.37
CA GLY A 96 9.12 -9.43 9.83
C GLY A 96 9.15 -9.36 8.30
N ALA A 97 9.45 -8.16 7.81
CA ALA A 97 9.61 -7.87 6.39
C ALA A 97 10.74 -8.70 5.78
N SER A 98 10.52 -9.18 4.55
CA SER A 98 11.55 -9.77 3.69
C SER A 98 11.83 -8.94 2.43
N HIS A 99 10.95 -7.99 2.13
CA HIS A 99 11.14 -6.99 1.09
C HIS A 99 10.65 -5.64 1.60
N ALA A 100 11.10 -4.56 0.96
CA ALA A 100 10.66 -3.23 1.29
C ALA A 100 10.54 -2.31 0.08
N PHE A 101 9.67 -1.32 0.22
CA PHE A 101 9.59 -0.18 -0.69
C PHE A 101 10.10 1.04 0.04
N THR A 102 11.09 1.71 -0.53
CA THR A 102 11.63 2.94 0.03
C THR A 102 11.09 4.09 -0.82
N GLY A 103 10.25 4.93 -0.23
CA GLY A 103 9.54 6.02 -0.92
C GLY A 103 10.42 7.16 -1.45
N GLY A 104 11.68 6.89 -1.83
CA GLY A 104 12.65 7.86 -2.33
C GLY A 104 14.05 7.61 -1.80
N LEU A 105 14.76 6.64 -2.38
CA LEU A 105 16.18 6.43 -2.04
C LEU A 105 17.13 7.25 -2.93
N TYR A 106 16.68 7.70 -4.11
CA TYR A 106 17.40 8.63 -4.97
C TYR A 106 16.44 9.35 -5.93
N THR A 107 16.85 10.54 -6.38
CA THR A 107 16.28 11.21 -7.55
C THR A 107 17.00 10.68 -8.80
N ASP A 108 16.27 10.35 -9.85
CA ASP A 108 16.91 9.99 -11.12
C ASP A 108 17.62 11.19 -11.78
N ASP A 109 18.23 10.97 -12.95
CA ASP A 109 18.94 12.01 -13.71
C ASP A 109 18.04 13.18 -14.14
N HIS A 110 16.72 13.03 -14.03
CA HIS A 110 15.72 14.05 -14.34
C HIS A 110 15.23 14.80 -13.09
N GLY A 111 15.70 14.41 -11.90
CA GLY A 111 15.26 14.98 -10.63
C GLY A 111 13.92 14.41 -10.16
N ASP A 112 13.41 13.36 -10.81
CA ASP A 112 12.17 12.71 -10.43
C ASP A 112 12.42 11.73 -9.28
N TRP A 113 11.47 11.69 -8.34
CA TRP A 113 11.52 10.79 -7.18
C TRP A 113 11.18 9.37 -7.63
N VAL A 114 12.15 8.45 -7.53
CA VAL A 114 11.92 7.05 -7.88
C VAL A 114 11.64 6.22 -6.62
N GLU A 115 10.48 5.56 -6.62
CA GLU A 115 10.15 4.55 -5.61
C GLU A 115 10.91 3.27 -5.91
N ASN A 116 11.79 2.85 -5.00
CA ASN A 116 12.63 1.67 -5.20
C ASN A 116 12.17 0.49 -4.37
N PHE A 117 12.11 -0.66 -5.04
CA PHE A 117 11.92 -1.96 -4.42
C PHE A 117 13.26 -2.54 -4.00
N MET A 118 13.34 -3.00 -2.77
CA MET A 118 14.53 -3.61 -2.20
C MET A 118 14.20 -5.02 -1.69
N GLU A 119 14.94 -6.01 -2.20
CA GLU A 119 15.03 -7.32 -1.54
C GLU A 119 15.97 -7.20 -0.36
N LEU A 120 15.48 -7.54 0.83
CA LEU A 120 16.30 -7.51 2.03
C LEU A 120 17.22 -8.72 1.99
N SER A 121 18.50 -8.50 1.67
CA SER A 121 19.56 -9.53 1.72
C SER A 121 19.81 -10.07 3.13
N HIS A 122 19.25 -9.39 4.14
CA HIS A 122 19.25 -9.81 5.52
C HIS A 122 17.92 -10.41 5.94
N LYS A 123 18.11 -11.51 6.62
CA LYS A 123 17.18 -12.17 7.51
C LYS A 123 16.46 -11.19 8.49
N PRO A 124 15.11 -11.18 8.60
CA PRO A 124 14.32 -10.25 9.44
C PRO A 124 14.83 -9.97 10.88
N TRP A 125 15.39 -10.95 11.58
CA TRP A 125 15.94 -10.87 12.94
C TRP A 125 17.35 -10.30 12.97
N SER A 126 18.00 -10.20 11.81
CA SER A 126 19.27 -9.49 11.65
C SER A 126 19.06 -7.98 11.42
N VAL A 127 17.83 -7.55 11.10
CA VAL A 127 17.43 -6.13 11.01
C VAL A 127 17.48 -5.45 12.37
N GLY A 128 17.49 -6.18 13.48
CA GLY A 128 17.78 -5.64 14.82
C GLY A 128 19.16 -4.98 14.96
N ARG A 129 20.08 -5.16 13.99
CA ARG A 129 21.36 -4.43 13.90
C ARG A 129 21.33 -3.25 12.93
N ALA A 130 20.30 -3.12 12.10
CA ALA A 130 20.13 -1.97 11.23
C ALA A 130 19.48 -0.82 12.04
N PRO A 131 19.76 0.45 11.72
CA PRO A 131 18.99 1.56 12.26
C PRO A 131 17.49 1.41 11.91
N GLU A 132 16.65 2.24 12.53
CA GLU A 132 15.23 2.36 12.19
C GLU A 132 15.00 2.34 10.67
N ALA A 133 13.82 1.87 10.26
CA ALA A 133 13.45 1.83 8.86
C ALA A 133 13.76 3.19 8.20
N PRO A 134 14.37 3.22 6.99
CA PRO A 134 14.50 4.47 6.26
C PRO A 134 13.16 5.19 6.25
N SER A 135 13.16 6.52 6.35
CA SER A 135 11.91 7.29 6.30
C SER A 135 11.12 6.89 5.06
N LEU A 136 9.84 6.53 5.23
CA LEU A 136 8.94 6.04 4.18
C LEU A 136 9.18 4.60 3.71
N ALA A 137 10.04 3.83 4.38
CA ALA A 137 10.19 2.41 4.09
C ALA A 137 8.96 1.62 4.57
N GLU A 138 8.35 0.85 3.67
CA GLU A 138 7.21 -0.01 3.99
C GLU A 138 7.58 -1.47 3.75
N GLY A 139 7.55 -2.24 4.84
CA GLY A 139 7.91 -3.65 4.85
C GLY A 139 6.81 -4.54 4.30
N MET A 140 7.22 -5.56 3.54
CA MET A 140 6.33 -6.56 2.95
C MET A 140 6.84 -7.96 3.22
N LYS A 141 5.90 -8.88 3.40
CA LYS A 141 6.17 -10.31 3.56
C LYS A 141 5.22 -11.14 2.70
N ARG A 142 5.72 -12.27 2.21
CA ARG A 142 4.90 -13.28 1.53
C ARG A 142 4.11 -14.09 2.56
N TRP A 143 2.93 -13.60 2.92
CA TRP A 143 2.00 -14.27 3.84
C TRP A 143 1.24 -15.43 3.20
N GLY A 144 1.08 -15.39 1.88
CA GLY A 144 0.16 -16.23 1.14
C GLY A 144 -1.22 -15.58 1.04
N LYS A 145 -1.95 -15.90 -0.04
CA LYS A 145 -3.19 -15.21 -0.43
C LYS A 145 -4.20 -15.01 0.70
N LYS A 146 -4.44 -16.04 1.51
CA LYS A 146 -5.44 -15.98 2.59
C LYS A 146 -5.00 -15.10 3.75
N ALA A 147 -3.71 -15.15 4.13
CA ALA A 147 -3.19 -14.46 5.29
C ALA A 147 -2.81 -13.00 5.00
N ALA A 148 -2.51 -12.65 3.75
CA ALA A 148 -2.17 -11.28 3.37
C ALA A 148 -3.34 -10.27 3.58
N GLY A 149 -4.58 -10.77 3.60
CA GLY A 149 -5.74 -9.98 3.98
C GLY A 149 -6.16 -8.90 2.98
N ARG A 150 -7.01 -8.00 3.45
CA ARG A 150 -7.70 -6.96 2.66
C ARG A 150 -7.60 -5.56 3.26
N GLU A 151 -6.91 -5.43 4.38
CA GLU A 151 -6.85 -4.18 5.13
C GLU A 151 -5.77 -3.25 4.56
N LEU A 152 -6.14 -2.00 4.33
CA LEU A 152 -5.22 -0.91 4.00
C LEU A 152 -5.34 0.15 5.08
N ASP A 153 -4.24 0.37 5.79
CA ASP A 153 -4.14 1.27 6.95
C ASP A 153 -5.17 0.94 8.05
N GLY A 154 -5.28 -0.35 8.40
CA GLY A 154 -6.09 -0.83 9.53
C GLY A 154 -7.59 -0.92 9.27
N ARG A 155 -8.03 -0.80 8.01
CA ARG A 155 -9.44 -1.01 7.63
C ARG A 155 -9.60 -1.61 6.24
N THR A 156 -10.75 -2.21 5.98
CA THR A 156 -11.12 -2.63 4.63
C THR A 156 -11.69 -1.46 3.82
N TRP A 157 -11.51 -1.55 2.50
CA TRP A 157 -12.04 -0.59 1.54
C TRP A 157 -12.94 -1.36 0.57
N ASP A 158 -14.24 -1.32 0.83
CA ASP A 158 -15.26 -2.20 0.20
C ASP A 158 -16.30 -1.42 -0.61
N GLN A 159 -15.98 -0.20 -1.07
CA GLN A 159 -16.95 0.63 -1.77
C GLN A 159 -17.28 0.03 -3.13
N VAL A 160 -18.55 0.11 -3.50
CA VAL A 160 -19.08 -0.31 -4.80
C VAL A 160 -19.87 0.84 -5.42
N PRO A 161 -20.04 0.88 -6.75
CA PRO A 161 -20.88 1.89 -7.39
C PRO A 161 -22.33 1.77 -6.96
N GLU A 162 -23.00 2.92 -6.82
CA GLU A 162 -24.45 2.93 -6.67
C GLU A 162 -25.11 2.37 -7.94
N PRO A 163 -26.18 1.56 -7.81
CA PRO A 163 -26.95 1.11 -8.96
C PRO A 163 -27.41 2.30 -9.80
N LEU A 164 -27.36 2.16 -11.12
CA LEU A 164 -28.01 3.13 -12.01
C LEU A 164 -29.51 3.09 -11.73
N THR A 165 -30.03 4.11 -11.04
CA THR A 165 -31.47 4.34 -10.96
C THR A 165 -31.94 4.74 -12.36
N VAL A 166 -32.64 3.82 -13.02
CA VAL A 166 -33.35 4.01 -14.30
C VAL A 166 -34.70 4.65 -14.04
#